data_AF-A0A3A8L6Z2-F1
#
_entry.id   AF-A0A3A8L6Z2-F1
#
_cell.length_a   1.000
_cell.length_b   1.000
_cell.length_c   1.000
_cell.angle_alpha   90.00
_cell.angle_beta   90.00
_cell.angle_gamma   90.00
#
_symmetry.space_group_name_H-M   'P 1'
#
loop_
_entity.id
_entity.type
_entity.pdbx_description
1 polymer ?
#
loop_
_entity_poly.entity_id
_entity_poly.type
_entity_poly.pdbx_seq_one_letter_code
_entity_poly.pdbx_strand_id
1 'polypeptide(L)' 'MSNDFQFDDDDFAKEAGAANGSRVFKEFECPGCDAHNPVDDTFTDGEELRCNYCGCEYLARVNSEGRLKLKAV' A
#
# COMPACT_ATOMS: atom_id res chain seq x y z
N MET A 1 12.27 -0.57 46.22
CA MET A 1 13.14 -0.55 45.03
C MET A 1 12.28 -1.03 43.87
N SER A 2 11.54 -0.10 43.27
CA SER A 2 10.64 -0.40 42.17
C SER A 2 11.46 -0.30 40.88
N ASN A 3 11.56 -1.40 40.14
CA ASN A 3 12.36 -1.46 38.93
C ASN A 3 11.83 -0.49 37.87
N ASP A 4 12.64 0.53 37.59
CA ASP A 4 12.55 1.43 36.46
C ASP A 4 13.05 0.70 35.21
N PHE A 5 12.15 -0.07 34.57
CA PHE A 5 12.36 -0.54 33.20
C PHE A 5 11.71 0.48 32.27
N GLN A 6 12.37 1.62 32.13
CA GLN A 6 12.08 2.59 31.08
C GLN A 6 12.64 2.04 29.76
N PHE A 7 11.96 1.06 29.18
CA PHE A 7 12.19 0.64 27.82
C PHE A 7 11.50 1.67 26.93
N ASP A 8 12.32 2.52 26.31
CA ASP A 8 11.97 3.52 25.31
C ASP A 8 11.27 2.83 24.13
N ASP A 9 9.96 2.64 24.24
CA ASP A 9 9.07 2.00 23.25
C ASP A 9 8.75 2.97 22.10
N ASP A 10 9.76 3.69 21.59
CA ASP A 10 9.60 4.69 20.51
C ASP A 10 10.42 4.33 19.25
N ASP A 11 11.03 3.13 19.19
CA ASP A 11 11.82 2.69 18.03
C ASP A 11 11.23 1.50 17.24
N PHE A 12 10.19 0.82 17.73
CA PHE A 12 9.52 -0.24 16.95
C PHE A 12 8.40 0.27 16.02
N ALA A 13 7.97 1.53 16.19
CA ALA A 13 6.99 2.15 15.31
C ALA A 13 7.60 2.70 13.99
N LYS A 14 8.90 2.51 13.74
CA LYS A 14 9.58 2.98 12.53
C LYS A 14 9.71 1.96 11.40
N GLU A 15 9.44 0.68 11.63
CA GLU A 15 9.48 -0.33 10.55
C GLU A 15 8.13 -0.53 9.84
N ALA A 16 7.06 0.15 10.25
CA ALA A 16 5.74 0.02 9.62
C ALA A 16 5.38 1.16 8.64
N GLY A 17 6.22 2.20 8.44
CA GLY A 17 5.73 3.34 7.64
C GLY A 17 6.69 4.46 7.25
N ALA A 18 8.01 4.32 7.30
CA ALA A 18 8.90 5.43 6.95
C ALA A 18 10.26 5.01 6.36
N ALA A 19 10.26 4.46 5.14
CA ALA A 19 11.43 4.53 4.28
C ALA A 19 11.04 5.25 2.98
N ASN A 20 11.69 6.39 2.74
CA ASN A 20 11.65 7.16 1.50
C ASN A 20 11.64 6.25 0.26
N GLY A 21 10.67 6.44 -0.65
CA GLY A 21 10.72 5.79 -1.97
C GLY A 21 9.38 5.72 -2.67
N SER A 22 8.64 4.64 -2.47
CA SER A 22 7.33 4.41 -3.07
C SER A 22 6.51 3.58 -2.09
N ARG A 23 5.26 3.99 -1.82
CA ARG A 23 4.35 3.14 -1.03
C ARG A 23 4.08 1.90 -1.87
N VAL A 24 4.56 0.76 -1.37
CA VAL A 24 4.30 -0.56 -1.92
C VAL A 24 2.95 -1.04 -1.43
N PHE A 25 2.06 -1.36 -2.37
CA PHE A 25 0.73 -1.87 -2.08
C PHE A 25 0.68 -3.36 -2.40
N LYS A 26 -0.05 -4.12 -1.59
CA LYS A 26 -0.23 -5.58 -1.73
C LYS A 26 -1.66 -5.96 -2.14
N GLU A 27 -2.52 -4.97 -2.21
CA GLU A 27 -3.93 -5.13 -2.50
C GLU A 27 -4.46 -3.86 -3.16
N PHE A 28 -5.45 -4.03 -4.02
CA PHE A 28 -6.20 -2.91 -4.56
C PHE A 28 -7.67 -3.28 -4.73
N GLU A 29 -8.54 -2.29 -4.52
CA GLU A 29 -9.96 -2.42 -4.78
C GLU A 29 -10.27 -1.96 -6.20
N CYS A 30 -10.88 -2.82 -7.00
CA CYS A 30 -11.25 -2.50 -8.37
C CYS A 30 -12.46 -1.56 -8.40
N PRO A 31 -12.37 -0.32 -8.93
CA PRO A 31 -13.50 0.61 -8.97
C PRO A 31 -14.58 0.22 -10.02
N GLY A 32 -14.33 -0.78 -10.86
CA GLY A 32 -15.29 -1.26 -11.86
C GLY A 32 -16.22 -2.36 -11.36
N CYS A 33 -15.78 -3.15 -10.38
CA CYS A 33 -16.56 -4.28 -9.86
C CYS A 33 -16.54 -4.40 -8.33
N ASP A 34 -15.96 -3.41 -7.64
CA ASP A 34 -15.74 -3.37 -6.18
C ASP A 34 -15.09 -4.64 -5.61
N ALA A 35 -14.38 -5.39 -6.47
CA ALA A 35 -13.69 -6.61 -6.06
C ALA A 35 -12.35 -6.25 -5.45
N HIS A 36 -12.09 -6.85 -4.29
CA HIS A 36 -10.78 -6.80 -3.65
C HIS A 36 -9.83 -7.72 -4.41
N ASN A 37 -8.79 -7.14 -5.01
CA ASN A 37 -7.82 -7.86 -5.80
C ASN A 37 -6.48 -7.91 -5.04
N PRO A 38 -6.17 -9.02 -4.34
CA PRO A 38 -4.87 -9.21 -3.73
C PRO A 38 -3.83 -9.44 -4.83
N VAL A 39 -2.66 -8.84 -4.68
CA VAL A 39 -1.54 -8.96 -5.60
C VAL A 39 -0.37 -9.58 -4.86
N ASP A 40 0.10 -10.70 -5.39
CA ASP A 40 1.22 -11.47 -4.81
C ASP A 40 2.51 -10.64 -4.80
N ASP A 41 2.71 -9.86 -5.86
CA ASP A 41 3.83 -8.94 -6.00
C ASP A 41 3.42 -7.55 -5.48
N THR A 42 4.25 -6.97 -4.62
CA THR A 42 4.06 -5.59 -4.16
C THR A 42 4.17 -4.64 -5.34
N PHE A 43 3.10 -3.92 -5.66
CA PHE A 43 3.14 -2.94 -6.74
C PHE A 43 3.43 -1.53 -6.23
N THR A 44 3.99 -0.72 -7.11
CA THR A 44 4.45 0.64 -6.86
C THR A 44 3.68 1.68 -7.69
N ASP A 45 4.05 2.95 -7.56
CA ASP A 45 3.46 4.00 -8.37
C ASP A 45 3.90 3.90 -9.83
N GLY A 46 2.94 4.03 -10.75
CA GLY A 46 3.17 3.92 -12.19
C GLY A 46 3.02 2.51 -12.76
N GLU A 47 2.72 1.50 -11.94
CA GLU A 47 2.45 0.14 -12.43
C GLU A 47 1.03 -0.02 -13.00
N GLU A 48 0.93 -0.86 -14.01
CA GLU A 48 -0.33 -1.27 -14.61
C GLU A 48 -0.87 -2.50 -13.88
N LEU A 49 -2.00 -2.31 -13.21
CA LEU A 49 -2.73 -3.35 -12.51
C LEU A 49 -3.88 -3.85 -13.37
N ARG A 50 -4.06 -5.16 -13.36
CA ARG A 50 -5.22 -5.78 -13.99
C ARG A 50 -6.10 -6.43 -12.95
N CYS A 51 -7.40 -6.16 -13.02
CA CYS A 51 -8.38 -6.84 -12.19
C CYS A 51 -8.55 -8.28 -12.67
N ASN A 52 -8.31 -9.26 -11.79
CA ASN A 52 -8.48 -10.68 -12.14
C ASN A 52 -9.95 -11.11 -12.15
N TYR A 53 -10.87 -10.29 -11.64
CA TYR A 53 -12.30 -10.57 -11.60
C TYR A 53 -13.03 -10.04 -12.84
N CYS A 54 -12.93 -8.74 -13.12
CA CYS A 54 -13.62 -8.12 -14.26
C CYS A 54 -12.75 -7.99 -15.50
N GLY A 55 -11.42 -8.17 -15.37
CA GLY A 55 -10.48 -8.04 -16.48
C GLY A 55 -10.05 -6.60 -16.80
N CYS A 56 -10.59 -5.58 -16.12
CA CYS A 56 -10.25 -4.18 -16.36
C CYS A 56 -8.80 -3.85 -15.99
N GLU A 57 -8.20 -2.94 -16.76
CA GLU A 57 -6.83 -2.47 -16.59
C GLU A 57 -6.84 -1.08 -15.95
N TYR A 58 -5.97 -0.89 -14.95
CA TYR A 58 -5.88 0.31 -14.15
C TYR A 58 -4.42 0.70 -13.97
N LEU A 59 -4.12 1.98 -14.10
CA LEU A 59 -2.82 2.52 -13.74
C LEU A 59 -2.81 2.89 -12.25
N ALA A 60 -1.93 2.25 -11.47
CA ALA A 60 -1.64 2.61 -10.09
C ALA A 60 -0.90 3.96 -10.06
N ARG A 61 -1.47 4.96 -9.40
CA ARG A 61 -0.85 6.28 -9.21
C ARG A 61 -0.90 6.64 -7.75
N VAL A 62 0.26 6.72 -7.11
CA VAL A 62 0.37 7.15 -5.72
C VAL A 62 0.53 8.67 -5.70
N ASN A 63 -0.37 9.38 -5.03
CA ASN A 63 -0.25 10.83 -4.89
C ASN A 63 0.81 11.20 -3.84
N SER A 64 1.20 12.47 -3.74
CA SER A 64 2.16 12.96 -2.72
C SER A 64 1.67 12.81 -1.28
N GLU A 65 0.36 12.66 -1.07
CA GLU A 65 -0.25 12.29 0.23
C GLU A 65 -0.21 10.78 0.50
N GLY A 66 0.28 10.01 -0.48
CA GLY A 66 0.44 8.57 -0.46
C GLY A 66 -0.86 7.76 -0.57
N ARG A 67 -1.95 8.39 -1.02
CA ARG A 67 -3.15 7.66 -1.40
C ARG A 67 -2.96 7.01 -2.76
N LEU A 68 -3.28 5.72 -2.86
CA LEU A 68 -3.37 5.00 -4.13
C LEU A 68 -4.59 5.51 -4.89
N LYS A 69 -4.38 6.00 -6.12
CA LYS A 69 -5.43 6.24 -7.10
C LYS A 69 -5.27 5.26 -8.24
N LEU A 70 -6.37 4.60 -8.58
CA LEU A 70 -6.47 3.73 -9.75
C LEU A 70 -7.13 4.53 -10.86
N LYS A 71 -6.46 4.65 -12.01
CA LYS A 71 -7.02 5.28 -13.20
C LYS A 71 -7.29 4.20 -14.25
N ALA A 72 -8.55 4.02 -14.65
CA ALA A 72 -8.90 3.09 -15.73
C ALA A 72 -8.19 3.50 -17.03
N VAL A 73 -7.62 2.51 -17.72
CA VAL A 73 -6.96 2.65 -19.03
C VAL A 73 -7.93 2.34 -20.15
#